data_AF-A0A7C0U5P4-F1
#
_entry.id   AF-A0A7C0U5P4-F1
#
_cell.length_a   1.000
_cell.length_b   1.000
_cell.length_c   1.000
_cell.angle_alpha   90.00
_cell.angle_beta   90.00
_cell.angle_gamma   90.00
#
_symmetry.space_group_name_H-M   'P 1'
#
loop_
_entity.id
_entity.type
_entity.pdbx_description
1 polymer ?
#
loop_
_entity_poly.entity_id
_entity_poly.type
_entity_poly.pdbx_seq_one_letter_code
_entity_poly.pdbx_strand_id
1 'polypeptide(L)'
;MATLRDFGILEGAVKKRLAPVYIPIESFAYMAFALCQEGSMGEKLVRHDDWLLFFLSPEDVEGKLIESDVRGFLKYQSAGRITRIDFPARSFEEMAHVVLGRTD
;
A
#
# COMPACT_ATOMS: atom_id res chain seq x y z
N MET A 1 10.85 -28.16 8.75
CA MET A 1 10.22 -26.87 9.08
C MET A 1 10.67 -25.87 8.03
N ALA A 2 9.76 -25.24 7.30
CA ALA A 2 10.10 -24.32 6.22
C ALA A 2 9.35 -23.01 6.45
N THR A 3 10.02 -22.07 7.10
CA THR A 3 9.53 -20.77 7.57
C THR A 3 8.67 -20.00 6.55
N LEU A 4 9.00 -20.07 5.26
CA LEU A 4 8.22 -19.42 4.20
C LEU A 4 6.83 -20.05 3.95
N ARG A 5 6.65 -21.34 4.25
CA ARG A 5 5.34 -22.00 4.22
C ARG A 5 4.52 -21.62 5.46
N ASP A 6 5.19 -21.54 6.61
CA ASP A 6 4.55 -21.19 7.88
C ASP A 6 4.06 -19.73 7.88
N PHE A 7 4.74 -18.84 7.14
CA PHE A 7 4.30 -17.46 6.88
C PHE A 7 3.31 -17.30 5.72
N GLY A 8 2.84 -18.39 5.08
CA GLY A 8 1.88 -18.33 3.98
C GLY A 8 2.43 -17.74 2.67
N ILE A 9 3.74 -17.46 2.59
CA ILE A 9 4.40 -16.88 1.40
C ILE A 9 4.44 -17.90 0.25
N LEU A 10 4.46 -19.20 0.56
CA LEU A 10 4.54 -20.29 -0.41
C LEU A 10 3.40 -21.29 -0.28
N GLU A 11 2.65 -21.43 -1.37
CA GLU A 11 1.64 -22.48 -1.53
C GLU A 11 2.15 -23.60 -2.46
N GLY A 12 1.72 -24.84 -2.19
CA GLY A 12 2.07 -26.03 -2.98
C GLY A 12 3.19 -26.93 -2.41
N ALA A 13 3.13 -28.23 -2.71
CA ALA A 13 4.08 -29.24 -2.22
C ALA A 13 5.24 -29.54 -3.19
N VAL A 14 5.00 -29.47 -4.51
CA VAL A 14 5.96 -29.87 -5.57
C VAL A 14 6.33 -28.70 -6.51
N LYS A 15 5.41 -27.79 -6.79
CA LYS A 15 5.66 -26.50 -7.46
C LYS A 15 5.22 -25.37 -6.53
N LYS A 16 6.18 -24.71 -5.90
CA LYS A 16 5.99 -23.57 -5.01
C LYS A 16 5.48 -22.38 -5.82
N ARG A 17 4.27 -21.89 -5.54
CA ARG A 17 3.74 -20.64 -6.09
C ARG A 17 3.66 -19.62 -4.95
N LEU A 18 3.96 -18.36 -5.26
CA LEU A 18 3.73 -17.27 -4.32
C LEU A 18 2.21 -17.16 -4.10
N ALA A 19 1.77 -17.18 -2.84
CA ALA A 19 0.39 -16.85 -2.52
C ALA A 19 0.20 -15.36 -2.81
N PRO A 20 -0.90 -14.93 -3.47
CA PRO A 20 -1.21 -13.52 -3.60
C PRO A 20 -1.41 -12.94 -2.19
N VAL A 21 -0.50 -12.08 -1.73
CA VAL A 21 -0.72 -11.31 -0.51
C VAL A 21 -1.72 -10.21 -0.86
N TYR A 22 -2.99 -10.47 -0.59
CA TYR A 22 -4.03 -9.47 -0.78
C TYR A 22 -4.02 -8.49 0.39
N ILE A 23 -3.44 -7.32 0.15
CA ILE A 23 -3.54 -6.17 1.05
C ILE A 23 -4.85 -5.41 0.76
N PRO A 24 -5.77 -5.28 1.74
CA PRO A 24 -6.95 -4.43 1.60
C PRO A 24 -6.55 -2.98 1.31
N ILE A 25 -7.36 -2.30 0.50
CA ILE A 25 -7.05 -0.95 0.04
C ILE A 25 -6.98 0.07 1.19
N GLU A 26 -7.78 -0.15 2.24
CA GLU A 26 -7.77 0.62 3.49
C GLU A 26 -6.41 0.49 4.21
N SER A 27 -5.90 -0.75 4.30
CA SER A 27 -4.60 -1.04 4.91
C SER A 27 -3.46 -0.44 4.09
N PHE A 28 -3.56 -0.52 2.77
CA PHE A 28 -2.60 0.12 1.87
C PHE A 28 -2.56 1.64 2.08
N ALA A 29 -3.71 2.31 2.07
CA ALA A 29 -3.77 3.75 2.25
C ALA A 29 -3.21 4.18 3.62
N TYR A 30 -3.52 3.43 4.68
CA TYR A 30 -2.98 3.68 6.02
C TYR A 30 -1.46 3.55 6.07
N MET A 31 -0.89 2.50 5.46
CA MET A 31 0.56 2.33 5.41
C MET A 31 1.24 3.37 4.53
N ALA A 32 0.63 3.78 3.43
CA ALA A 32 1.14 4.87 2.61
C ALA A 32 1.21 6.18 3.42
N PHE A 33 0.22 6.45 4.28
CA PHE A 33 0.26 7.57 5.21
C PHE A 33 1.40 7.41 6.23
N ALA A 34 1.57 6.23 6.82
CA ALA A 34 2.66 5.97 7.78
C ALA A 34 4.04 6.25 7.16
N LEU A 35 4.31 5.73 5.98
CA LEU A 35 5.56 5.97 5.24
C LEU A 35 5.75 7.45 4.88
N CYS A 36 4.67 8.17 4.58
CA CYS A 36 4.71 9.61 4.33
C CYS A 36 5.12 10.39 5.59
N GLN A 37 4.61 10.00 6.76
CA GLN A 37 5.00 10.59 8.06
C GLN A 37 6.47 10.34 8.40
N GLU A 38 7.07 9.28 7.86
CA GLU A 38 8.51 8.97 7.97
C GLU A 38 9.37 9.74 6.94
N GLY A 39 8.74 10.50 6.04
CA GLY A 39 9.41 11.38 5.06
C GLY A 39 9.44 10.84 3.62
N SER A 40 8.82 9.69 3.35
CA SER A 40 8.70 9.14 2.00
C SER A 40 7.54 9.79 1.26
N MET A 41 7.84 10.72 0.35
CA MET A 41 6.84 11.48 -0.41
C MET A 41 6.98 11.29 -1.92
N GLY A 42 5.86 11.41 -2.65
CA GLY A 42 5.82 11.35 -4.11
C GLY A 42 6.44 10.07 -4.66
N GLU A 43 7.38 10.19 -5.59
CA GLU A 43 8.04 9.03 -6.22
C GLU A 43 8.78 8.11 -5.21
N LYS A 44 9.31 8.69 -4.13
CA LYS A 44 9.95 7.88 -3.07
C LYS A 44 8.96 7.00 -2.35
N LEU A 45 7.73 7.46 -2.19
CA LEU A 45 6.65 6.65 -1.62
C LEU A 45 6.27 5.53 -2.59
N VAL A 46 6.11 5.83 -3.89
CA VAL A 46 5.76 4.82 -4.91
C VAL A 46 6.79 3.69 -4.97
N ARG A 47 8.07 4.02 -4.82
CA ARG A 47 9.19 3.07 -4.91
C ARG A 47 9.73 2.60 -3.56
N HIS A 48 8.99 2.79 -2.48
CA HIS A 48 9.48 2.41 -1.14
C HIS A 48 9.69 0.89 -1.04
N ASP A 49 10.83 0.47 -0.49
CA ASP A 49 11.18 -0.96 -0.44
C ASP A 49 10.24 -1.79 0.45
N ASP A 50 9.57 -1.17 1.43
CA ASP A 50 8.60 -1.86 2.29
C ASP A 50 7.39 -2.43 1.52
N TRP A 51 7.12 -1.93 0.32
CA TRP A 51 6.10 -2.52 -0.56
C TRP A 51 6.44 -3.95 -0.99
N LEU A 52 7.73 -4.31 -0.96
CA LEU A 52 8.19 -5.68 -1.23
C LEU A 52 7.72 -6.68 -0.16
N LEU A 53 7.42 -6.22 1.06
CA LEU A 53 6.82 -7.07 2.11
C LEU A 53 5.44 -7.60 1.71
N PHE A 54 4.77 -6.87 0.81
CA PHE A 54 3.46 -7.21 0.24
C PHE A 54 3.55 -7.69 -1.21
N PHE A 55 4.78 -7.93 -1.71
CA PHE A 55 5.05 -8.31 -3.09
C PHE A 55 4.51 -7.34 -4.14
N LEU A 56 4.41 -6.04 -3.79
CA LEU A 56 3.93 -5.01 -4.70
C LEU A 56 5.10 -4.42 -5.49
N SER A 57 4.97 -4.41 -6.81
CA SER A 57 5.84 -3.61 -7.68
C SER A 57 5.44 -2.13 -7.66
N PRO A 58 6.28 -1.20 -8.15
CA PRO A 58 5.89 0.21 -8.29
C PRO A 58 4.59 0.41 -9.10
N GLU A 59 4.37 -0.43 -10.13
CA GLU A 59 3.13 -0.39 -10.93
C GLU A 59 1.91 -0.81 -10.10
N ASP A 60 2.05 -1.84 -9.27
CA ASP A 60 0.98 -2.25 -8.34
C ASP A 60 0.67 -1.16 -7.31
N VAL A 61 1.71 -0.48 -6.81
CA VAL A 61 1.58 0.64 -5.87
C VAL A 61 0.86 1.81 -6.54
N GLU A 62 1.21 2.17 -7.77
CA GLU A 62 0.48 3.19 -8.53
C GLU A 62 -1.00 2.82 -8.74
N GLY A 63 -1.28 1.57 -9.10
CA GLY A 63 -2.65 1.08 -9.23
C GLY A 63 -3.45 1.22 -7.93
N LYS A 64 -2.83 0.91 -6.78
CA LYS A 64 -3.44 1.07 -5.46
C LYS A 64 -3.57 2.53 -5.03
N LEU A 65 -2.66 3.43 -5.43
CA LEU A 65 -2.81 4.87 -5.19
C LEU A 65 -4.01 5.43 -5.96
N ILE A 66 -4.20 5.00 -7.21
CA ILE A 66 -5.38 5.36 -8.02
C ILE A 66 -6.65 4.85 -7.34
N GLU A 67 -6.69 3.59 -6.92
CA GLU A 67 -7.86 3.04 -6.22
C GLU A 67 -8.14 3.80 -4.90
N SER A 68 -7.08 4.12 -4.14
CA SER A 68 -7.20 4.89 -2.89
C SER A 68 -7.73 6.29 -3.10
N ASP A 69 -7.38 6.96 -4.22
CA ASP A 69 -7.96 8.26 -4.59
C ASP A 69 -9.44 8.15 -4.93
N VAL A 70 -9.81 7.15 -5.73
CA VAL A 70 -11.23 6.89 -6.07
C VAL A 70 -12.05 6.65 -4.82
N ARG A 71 -11.51 5.92 -3.83
CA ARG A 71 -12.17 5.71 -2.52
C ARG A 71 -12.08 6.92 -1.58
N GLY A 72 -11.29 7.93 -1.93
CA GLY A 72 -11.14 9.18 -1.20
C GLY A 72 -10.31 9.06 0.08
N PHE A 73 -9.41 8.08 0.15
CA PHE A 73 -8.46 7.94 1.25
C PHE A 73 -7.24 8.87 1.13
N LEU A 74 -6.92 9.29 -0.09
CA LEU A 74 -5.86 10.22 -0.42
C LEU A 74 -6.19 10.93 -1.74
N LYS A 75 -5.33 11.85 -2.17
CA LYS A 75 -5.33 12.40 -3.52
C LYS A 75 -4.03 12.06 -4.23
N TYR A 76 -4.16 11.49 -5.43
CA TYR A 76 -3.05 11.03 -6.24
C TYR A 76 -3.04 11.76 -7.58
N GLN A 77 -1.91 12.40 -7.89
CA GLN A 77 -1.69 13.06 -9.17
C GLN A 77 -0.30 12.71 -9.69
N SER A 78 -0.23 12.23 -10.92
CA SER A 78 1.02 11.95 -11.61
C SER A 78 1.08 12.67 -12.96
N ALA A 79 2.17 13.38 -13.20
CA ALA A 79 2.46 14.05 -14.47
C ALA A 79 3.96 13.91 -14.79
N GLY A 80 4.30 12.98 -15.67
CA GLY A 80 5.69 12.71 -16.05
C GLY A 80 6.51 12.19 -14.87
N ARG A 81 7.40 13.03 -14.31
CA ARG A 81 8.23 12.70 -13.13
C ARG A 81 7.71 13.32 -11.83
N ILE A 82 6.60 14.06 -11.90
CA ILE A 82 6.03 14.75 -10.75
C ILE A 82 4.92 13.88 -10.21
N THR A 83 5.14 13.34 -9.01
CA THR A 83 4.17 12.54 -8.28
C THR A 83 3.77 13.29 -7.02
N ARG A 84 2.49 13.62 -6.89
CA ARG A 84 1.92 14.29 -5.72
C ARG A 84 0.91 13.38 -5.05
N ILE A 85 1.08 13.21 -3.74
CA ILE A 85 0.26 12.35 -2.89
C ILE A 85 -0.11 13.18 -1.67
N ASP A 86 -1.37 13.59 -1.54
CA ASP A 86 -1.86 14.35 -0.41
C ASP A 86 -2.84 13.51 0.42
N PHE A 87 -2.68 13.51 1.74
CA PHE A 87 -3.56 12.80 2.66
C PHE A 87 -4.53 13.77 3.35
N PRO A 88 -5.79 13.37 3.60
CA PRO A 88 -6.76 14.19 4.31
C PRO A 88 -6.50 14.25 5.82
N ALA A 89 -5.72 13.31 6.36
CA ALA A 89 -5.39 13.18 7.77
C ALA A 89 -4.03 13.81 8.11
N ARG A 90 -3.87 14.28 9.35
CA ARG A 90 -2.62 14.81 9.91
C ARG A 90 -2.05 13.96 11.05
N SER A 91 -2.82 12.98 11.51
CA SER A 91 -2.41 12.03 12.55
C SER A 91 -2.81 10.61 12.19
N PHE A 92 -2.18 9.64 12.84
CA PHE A 92 -2.51 8.22 12.68
C PHE A 92 -3.96 7.90 13.08
N GLU A 93 -4.48 8.58 14.10
CA GLU A 93 -5.87 8.44 14.55
C GLU A 93 -6.85 8.97 13.50
N GLU A 94 -6.60 10.17 12.97
CA GLU A 94 -7.41 10.73 11.88
C GLU A 94 -7.38 9.83 10.64
N MET A 95 -6.22 9.27 10.30
CA MET A 95 -6.11 8.37 9.15
C MET A 95 -6.89 7.06 9.38
N ALA A 96 -6.87 6.52 10.61
CA ALA A 96 -7.67 5.36 10.96
C ALA A 96 -9.17 5.64 10.77
N HIS A 97 -9.65 6.81 11.21
CA HIS A 97 -11.03 7.23 10.99
C HIS A 97 -11.37 7.39 9.51
N VAL A 98 -10.45 7.92 8.69
CA VAL A 98 -10.66 8.05 7.24
C VAL A 98 -10.86 6.69 6.57
N VAL A 99 -10.04 5.70 6.91
CA VAL A 99 -10.11 4.38 6.25
C VAL A 99 -11.22 3.49 6.81
N LEU A 100 -11.57 3.61 8.09
CA LEU A 100 -12.67 2.85 8.71
C LEU A 100 -14.04 3.47 8.44
N GLY A 101 -14.13 4.79 8.30
CA GLY A 101 -15.39 5.52 8.10
C GLY A 101 -15.97 5.39 6.70
N ARG A 102 -15.37 4.60 5.81
CA ARG A 102 -15.83 4.36 4.43
C ARG A 102 -16.04 2.88 4.11
N THR A 103 -16.00 2.02 5.12
CA THR A 103 -16.33 0.59 5.00
C THR A 103 -17.85 0.43 5.03
N ASP A 104 -18.54 0.87 3.96
CA ASP A 104 -19.97 0.63 3.72
C ASP A 104 -20.16 -0.38 2.58
#